data_AF-A0A182SVP9-F1
#
_entry.id   AF-A0A182SVP9-F1
#
_cell.length_a   1.000
_cell.length_b   1.000
_cell.length_c   1.000
_cell.angle_alpha   90.00
_cell.angle_beta   90.00
_cell.angle_gamma   90.00
#
_symmetry.space_group_name_H-M   'P 1'
#
loop_
_entity.id
_entity.type
_entity.pdbx_description
1 polymer ?
#
loop_
_entity_poly.entity_id
_entity_poly.type
_entity_poly.pdbx_seq_one_letter_code
_entity_poly.pdbx_strand_id
1 'polypeptide(L)'
;AAHNLLLLSDYFEEERLKEKARTLFDYFAHTAHFGYVLPEMMSAALLEEQGRNTLIVVGPESPEATALVDAVREFYVPGMITVQLKIDQPAHIVRRRKSLDNFKMVKNMPTAYICHNKVCHLPVTEPERLTEEFQPRYTFDYQEYEN
;
A
#
# COMPACT_ATOMS: atom_id res chain seq x y z
N ALA A 1 9.31 -14.59 2.58
CA ALA A 1 8.07 -14.94 3.31
C ALA A 1 7.61 -13.82 4.26
N ALA A 2 8.48 -13.29 5.13
CA ALA A 2 8.15 -12.21 6.07
C ALA A 2 7.49 -10.99 5.40
N HIS A 3 8.02 -10.52 4.27
CA HIS A 3 7.44 -9.43 3.48
C HIS A 3 5.95 -9.66 3.14
N ASN A 4 5.63 -10.80 2.53
CA ASN A 4 4.24 -11.12 2.17
C ASN A 4 3.33 -11.25 3.39
N LEU A 5 3.84 -11.77 4.50
CA LEU A 5 3.07 -11.86 5.75
C LEU A 5 2.68 -10.48 6.27
N LEU A 6 3.58 -9.49 6.18
CA LEU A 6 3.28 -8.10 6.53
C LEU A 6 2.20 -7.50 5.61
N LEU A 7 2.33 -7.70 4.28
CA LEU A 7 1.34 -7.21 3.32
C LEU A 7 -0.05 -7.81 3.56
N LEU A 8 -0.11 -9.13 3.77
CA LEU A 8 -1.37 -9.83 4.02
C LEU A 8 -1.97 -9.45 5.38
N SER A 9 -1.14 -9.18 6.40
CA SER A 9 -1.62 -8.68 7.69
C SER A 9 -2.39 -7.37 7.54
N ASP A 10 -1.88 -6.44 6.72
CA ASP A 10 -2.54 -5.15 6.49
C ASP A 10 -3.73 -5.23 5.54
N TYR A 11 -3.65 -6.11 4.53
CA TYR A 11 -4.74 -6.34 3.59
C TYR A 11 -5.97 -6.94 4.29
N PHE A 12 -5.75 -7.93 5.17
CA PHE A 12 -6.82 -8.64 5.88
C PHE A 12 -7.11 -8.11 7.29
N GLU A 13 -6.31 -7.17 7.80
CA GLU A 13 -6.34 -6.74 9.21
C GLU A 13 -6.17 -7.91 10.21
N GLU A 14 -5.28 -8.84 9.88
CA GLU A 14 -5.05 -10.08 10.64
C GLU A 14 -3.68 -10.06 11.36
N GLU A 15 -3.65 -9.60 12.61
CA GLU A 15 -2.41 -9.43 13.40
C GLU A 15 -1.57 -10.70 13.52
N ARG A 16 -2.22 -11.88 13.53
CA ARG A 16 -1.54 -13.19 13.56
C ARG A 16 -0.57 -13.39 12.38
N LEU A 17 -0.82 -12.76 11.23
CA LEU A 17 0.09 -12.83 10.08
C LEU A 17 1.35 -11.99 10.34
N LYS A 18 1.21 -10.82 10.98
CA LYS A 18 2.34 -10.00 11.41
C LYS A 18 3.17 -10.69 12.49
N GLU A 19 2.53 -11.35 13.46
CA GLU A 19 3.24 -12.16 14.47
C GLU A 19 4.12 -13.23 13.81
N LYS A 20 3.62 -13.92 12.77
CA LYS A 20 4.42 -14.90 12.02
C LYS A 20 5.61 -14.26 11.30
N ALA A 21 5.47 -13.02 10.78
CA ALA A 21 6.60 -12.30 10.21
C ALA A 21 7.68 -12.04 11.27
N ARG A 22 7.28 -11.65 12.48
CA ARG A 22 8.20 -11.43 13.62
C ARG A 22 8.90 -12.70 14.07
N THR A 23 8.22 -13.85 14.09
CA THR A 23 8.86 -15.13 14.36
C THR A 23 9.97 -15.45 13.34
N LEU A 24 9.78 -15.09 12.06
CA LEU A 24 10.83 -15.24 11.05
C LEU A 24 12.01 -14.29 11.32
N PHE A 25 11.75 -13.03 11.68
CA PHE A 25 12.80 -12.08 12.02
C PHE A 25 13.64 -12.58 13.19
N ASP A 26 13.01 -13.03 14.26
CA ASP A 26 13.69 -13.57 15.44
C ASP A 26 14.53 -14.81 15.12
N TYR A 27 13.97 -15.75 14.34
CA TYR A 27 14.70 -16.94 13.90
C TYR A 27 15.95 -16.60 13.09
N PHE A 28 15.83 -15.69 12.13
CA PHE A 28 16.95 -15.33 11.26
C PHE A 28 17.96 -14.37 11.90
N ALA A 29 17.58 -13.67 12.96
CA ALA A 29 18.53 -12.90 13.78
C ALA A 29 19.53 -13.81 14.53
N HIS A 30 19.15 -15.06 14.82
CA HIS A 30 19.96 -16.01 15.58
C HIS A 30 20.55 -17.16 14.74
N THR A 31 20.31 -17.17 13.42
CA THR A 31 20.76 -18.25 12.51
C THR A 31 22.03 -17.85 11.75
N ALA A 32 22.89 -18.82 11.45
CA ALA A 32 24.08 -18.58 10.63
C ALA A 32 23.71 -17.98 9.27
N HIS A 33 24.42 -16.92 8.88
CA HIS A 33 24.09 -16.11 7.72
C HIS A 33 24.20 -16.89 6.40
N PHE A 34 23.07 -17.07 5.72
CA PHE A 34 23.06 -17.35 4.28
C PHE A 34 23.04 -16.01 3.54
N GLY A 35 23.93 -15.83 2.57
CA GLY A 35 24.18 -14.52 1.93
C GLY A 35 22.95 -13.82 1.32
N TYR A 36 21.92 -14.57 0.94
CA TYR A 36 20.67 -14.03 0.38
C TYR A 36 19.57 -13.78 1.41
N VAL A 37 19.66 -14.37 2.62
CA VAL A 37 18.59 -14.28 3.62
C VAL A 37 18.63 -12.96 4.36
N LEU A 38 19.83 -12.46 4.68
CA LEU A 38 19.97 -11.21 5.43
C LEU A 38 19.37 -10.01 4.67
N PRO A 39 19.65 -9.79 3.36
CA PRO A 39 19.00 -8.70 2.62
C PRO A 39 17.48 -8.81 2.55
N GLU A 40 16.95 -10.03 2.37
CA GLU A 40 15.50 -10.30 2.33
C GLU A 40 14.81 -10.00 3.66
N MET A 41 15.40 -10.44 4.77
CA MET A 41 14.86 -10.17 6.11
C MET A 41 14.99 -8.69 6.49
N MET A 42 16.11 -8.05 6.14
CA MET A 42 16.32 -6.63 6.39
C MET A 42 15.36 -5.76 5.58
N SER A 43 15.12 -6.10 4.31
CA SER A 43 14.10 -5.42 3.48
C SER A 43 12.70 -5.53 4.10
N ALA A 44 12.31 -6.72 4.55
CA ALA A 44 11.03 -6.92 5.23
C ALA A 44 10.96 -6.20 6.59
N ALA A 45 12.06 -6.13 7.35
CA ALA A 45 12.12 -5.41 8.62
C ALA A 45 11.99 -3.89 8.41
N LEU A 46 12.69 -3.34 7.40
CA LEU A 46 12.54 -1.93 7.00
C LEU A 46 11.09 -1.61 6.62
N LEU A 47 10.41 -2.50 5.90
CA LEU A 47 8.98 -2.35 5.59
C LEU A 47 8.08 -2.42 6.83
N GLU A 48 8.42 -3.24 7.84
CA GLU A 48 7.67 -3.25 9.11
C GLU A 48 7.83 -1.92 9.84
N GLU A 49 9.07 -1.42 9.94
CA GLU A 49 9.45 -0.22 10.67
C GLU A 49 8.88 1.06 10.04
N GLN A 50 9.06 1.22 8.72
CA GLN A 50 8.61 2.42 8.00
C GLN A 50 7.09 2.48 7.84
N GLY A 51 6.39 1.36 8.03
CA GLY A 51 4.97 1.27 7.76
C GLY A 51 4.66 1.10 6.28
N ARG A 52 3.37 1.06 5.96
CA ARG A 52 2.89 0.72 4.60
C ARG A 52 1.87 1.71 4.08
N ASN A 53 1.98 1.97 2.78
CA ASN A 53 1.03 2.75 2.04
C ASN A 53 -0.07 1.85 1.46
N THR A 54 -1.31 2.32 1.51
CA THR A 54 -2.45 1.67 0.85
C THR A 54 -3.19 2.69 0.00
N LEU A 55 -3.38 2.39 -1.28
CA LEU A 55 -4.30 3.10 -2.16
C LEU A 55 -5.62 2.37 -2.18
N ILE A 56 -6.71 3.10 -1.93
CA ILE A 56 -8.06 2.59 -2.00
C ILE A 56 -8.81 3.46 -3.02
N VAL A 57 -9.25 2.86 -4.12
CA VAL A 57 -10.06 3.56 -5.13
C VAL A 57 -11.49 3.06 -5.04
N VAL A 58 -12.43 3.95 -4.76
CA VAL A 58 -13.87 3.63 -4.67
C VAL A 58 -14.59 4.20 -5.88
N GLY A 59 -15.31 3.35 -6.61
CA GLY A 59 -16.06 3.77 -7.78
C GLY A 59 -16.46 2.58 -8.66
N PRO A 60 -17.33 2.81 -9.66
CA PRO A 60 -17.62 1.79 -10.67
C PRO A 60 -16.39 1.53 -11.55
N GLU A 61 -16.37 0.39 -12.21
CA GLU A 61 -15.38 0.11 -13.25
C GLU A 61 -15.53 1.14 -14.40
N SER A 62 -14.58 2.07 -14.48
CA SER A 62 -14.64 3.26 -15.32
C SER A 62 -13.24 3.76 -15.67
N PRO A 63 -13.05 4.47 -16.80
CA PRO A 63 -11.77 5.07 -17.17
C PRO A 63 -11.21 6.00 -16.08
N GLU A 64 -12.08 6.73 -15.38
CA GLU A 64 -11.71 7.67 -14.31
C GLU A 64 -11.16 6.93 -13.09
N ALA A 65 -11.78 5.81 -12.69
CA ALA A 65 -11.26 4.97 -11.61
C ALA A 65 -9.91 4.33 -11.97
N THR A 66 -9.74 3.93 -13.23
CA THR A 66 -8.48 3.38 -13.74
C THR A 66 -7.38 4.44 -13.75
N ALA A 67 -7.69 5.67 -14.19
CA ALA A 67 -6.74 6.79 -14.20
C ALA A 67 -6.18 7.11 -12.80
N LEU A 68 -7.00 7.02 -11.75
CA LEU A 68 -6.55 7.19 -10.36
C LEU A 68 -5.57 6.09 -9.93
N VAL A 69 -5.78 4.85 -10.38
CA VAL A 69 -4.85 3.75 -10.10
C VAL A 69 -3.54 3.94 -10.87
N ASP A 70 -3.63 4.30 -12.14
CA ASP A 70 -2.48 4.43 -13.02
C ASP A 70 -1.58 5.61 -12.63
N ALA A 71 -2.15 6.74 -12.20
CA ALA A 71 -1.40 7.89 -11.67
C ALA A 71 -0.42 7.52 -10.53
N VAL A 72 -0.78 6.53 -9.71
CA VAL A 72 0.10 6.06 -8.62
C VAL A 72 1.06 4.97 -9.08
N ARG A 73 0.68 4.16 -10.08
CA ARG A 73 1.52 3.07 -10.61
C ARG A 73 2.78 3.58 -11.31
N GLU A 74 2.82 4.85 -11.69
CA GLU A 74 4.03 5.51 -12.20
C GLU A 74 5.15 5.58 -11.14
N PHE A 75 4.81 5.48 -9.86
CA PHE A 75 5.76 5.54 -8.75
C PHE A 75 6.05 4.15 -8.20
N TYR A 76 7.34 3.88 -7.93
CA TYR A 76 7.72 2.71 -7.15
C TYR A 76 7.59 3.01 -5.65
N VAL A 77 6.56 2.42 -5.02
CA VAL A 77 6.34 2.51 -3.57
C VAL A 77 6.47 1.12 -2.94
N PRO A 78 7.54 0.85 -2.17
CA PRO A 78 7.75 -0.44 -1.53
C PRO A 78 6.56 -0.90 -0.69
N GLY A 79 6.11 -2.12 -0.94
CA GLY A 79 5.03 -2.76 -0.18
C GLY A 79 3.67 -2.06 -0.26
N MET A 80 3.44 -1.23 -1.28
CA MET A 80 2.15 -0.57 -1.48
C MET A 80 1.05 -1.57 -1.82
N ILE A 81 -0.08 -1.43 -1.13
CA ILE A 81 -1.28 -2.24 -1.36
C ILE A 81 -2.29 -1.39 -2.14
N THR A 82 -2.77 -1.89 -3.28
CA THR A 82 -3.83 -1.23 -4.06
C THR A 82 -5.12 -2.03 -3.98
N VAL A 83 -6.20 -1.35 -3.58
CA VAL A 83 -7.54 -1.93 -3.44
C VAL A 83 -8.52 -1.12 -4.28
N GLN A 84 -9.22 -1.78 -5.22
CA GLN A 84 -10.27 -1.14 -6.00
C GLN A 84 -11.64 -1.65 -5.53
N LEU A 85 -12.42 -0.79 -4.90
CA LEU A 85 -13.77 -1.08 -4.42
C LEU A 85 -14.79 -0.78 -5.53
N LYS A 86 -15.04 -1.80 -6.35
CA LYS A 86 -16.08 -1.80 -7.39
C LYS A 86 -17.48 -1.81 -6.76
N ILE A 87 -18.20 -0.69 -6.86
CA ILE A 87 -19.55 -0.55 -6.29
C ILE A 87 -20.63 -1.29 -7.09
N ASP A 88 -20.38 -1.51 -8.38
CA ASP A 88 -21.21 -2.26 -9.32
C ASP A 88 -21.04 -3.79 -9.15
N GLN A 89 -19.94 -4.22 -8.54
CA GLN A 89 -19.60 -5.62 -8.29
C GLN A 89 -19.25 -5.85 -6.80
N PRO A 90 -20.22 -5.67 -5.88
CA PRO A 90 -19.97 -5.73 -4.44
C PRO A 90 -19.51 -7.11 -3.95
N ALA A 91 -19.71 -8.17 -4.74
CA ALA A 91 -19.39 -9.56 -4.39
C ALA A 91 -17.90 -9.95 -4.54
N HIS A 92 -17.03 -9.09 -5.10
CA HIS A 92 -15.69 -9.54 -5.52
C HIS A 92 -14.67 -9.74 -4.39
N ILE A 93 -14.96 -9.33 -3.14
CA ILE A 93 -14.05 -9.56 -2.00
C ILE A 93 -14.83 -10.15 -0.82
N VAL A 94 -15.05 -11.46 -0.83
CA VAL A 94 -15.75 -12.23 0.22
C VAL A 94 -15.03 -12.15 1.57
N ARG A 95 -13.72 -11.90 1.57
CA ARG A 95 -12.86 -11.77 2.77
C ARG A 95 -12.17 -10.41 2.80
N ARG A 96 -12.93 -9.33 2.68
CA ARG A 96 -12.40 -7.96 2.76
C ARG A 96 -12.37 -7.47 4.19
N ARG A 97 -11.36 -6.66 4.54
CA ARG A 97 -11.30 -6.00 5.84
C ARG A 97 -12.51 -5.07 6.03
N LYS A 98 -13.11 -5.06 7.23
CA LYS A 98 -14.33 -4.28 7.54
C LYS A 98 -14.12 -2.78 7.37
N SER A 99 -12.89 -2.29 7.57
CA SER A 99 -12.56 -0.88 7.39
C SER A 99 -12.82 -0.37 5.96
N LEU A 100 -12.86 -1.26 4.96
CA LEU A 100 -13.15 -0.86 3.57
C LEU A 100 -14.57 -0.32 3.39
N ASP A 101 -15.50 -0.67 4.27
CA ASP A 101 -16.89 -0.19 4.20
C ASP A 101 -17.03 1.32 4.56
N ASN A 102 -15.99 1.92 5.14
CA ASN A 102 -15.97 3.33 5.50
C ASN A 102 -15.64 4.26 4.34
N PHE A 103 -15.07 3.73 3.24
CA PHE A 103 -14.65 4.52 2.09
C PHE A 103 -15.80 4.68 1.11
N LYS A 104 -15.98 5.89 0.59
CA LYS A 104 -17.12 6.25 -0.27
C LYS A 104 -16.66 7.12 -1.43
N MET A 105 -17.48 7.19 -2.46
CA MET A 105 -17.30 8.19 -3.50
C MET A 105 -17.59 9.59 -2.92
N VAL A 106 -16.81 10.58 -3.35
CA VAL A 106 -17.02 11.99 -3.06
C VAL A 106 -17.67 12.64 -4.28
N LYS A 107 -18.77 13.37 -4.08
CA LYS A 107 -19.53 14.04 -5.16
C LYS A 107 -19.91 13.11 -6.32
N ASN A 108 -20.19 11.84 -6.04
CA ASN A 108 -20.48 10.80 -7.03
C ASN A 108 -19.37 10.58 -8.09
N MET A 109 -18.12 10.93 -7.77
CA MET A 109 -16.95 10.64 -8.61
C MET A 109 -16.11 9.50 -8.02
N PRO A 110 -15.41 8.69 -8.86
CA PRO A 110 -14.38 7.79 -8.36
C PRO A 110 -13.40 8.54 -7.46
N THR A 111 -13.06 7.93 -6.32
CA THR A 111 -12.31 8.60 -5.26
C THR A 111 -11.17 7.71 -4.78
N ALA A 112 -9.96 8.25 -4.80
CA ALA A 112 -8.76 7.66 -4.23
C ALA A 112 -8.57 8.11 -2.78
N TYR A 113 -8.18 7.17 -1.93
CA TYR A 113 -7.73 7.39 -0.57
C TYR A 113 -6.34 6.80 -0.41
N ILE A 114 -5.40 7.62 0.03
CA ILE A 114 -4.04 7.20 0.34
C ILE A 114 -3.90 7.13 1.84
N CYS A 115 -3.55 5.96 2.34
CA CYS A 115 -3.40 5.71 3.76
C CYS A 115 -2.00 5.23 4.09
N HIS A 116 -1.44 5.75 5.17
CA HIS A 116 -0.20 5.29 5.77
C HIS A 116 -0.51 4.76 7.17
N ASN A 117 -0.19 3.48 7.44
CA ASN A 117 -0.48 2.83 8.73
C ASN A 117 -1.92 3.05 9.24
N LYS A 118 -2.92 2.85 8.36
CA LYS A 118 -4.37 3.01 8.62
C LYS A 118 -4.86 4.46 8.80
N VAL A 119 -3.98 5.46 8.72
CA VAL A 119 -4.36 6.87 8.71
C VAL A 119 -4.38 7.36 7.28
N CYS A 120 -5.53 7.89 6.83
CA CYS A 120 -5.71 8.33 5.45
C CYS A 120 -5.62 9.84 5.32
N HIS A 121 -5.07 10.29 4.20
CA HIS A 121 -5.12 11.68 3.76
C HIS A 121 -6.54 12.04 3.27
N LEU A 122 -6.71 13.30 2.86
CA LEU A 122 -7.95 13.75 2.23
C LEU A 122 -8.23 12.96 0.94
N PRO A 123 -9.51 12.68 0.63
CA PRO A 123 -9.89 12.00 -0.60
C PRO A 123 -9.55 12.84 -1.83
N VAL A 124 -9.03 12.18 -2.87
CA VAL A 124 -8.66 12.79 -4.15
C VAL A 124 -9.50 12.17 -5.28
N THR A 125 -10.03 13.00 -6.17
CA THR A 125 -10.84 12.55 -7.32
C THR A 125 -10.18 12.84 -8.66
N GLU A 126 -9.08 13.59 -8.66
CA GLU A 126 -8.35 14.04 -9.85
C GLU A 126 -6.98 13.33 -9.90
N PRO A 127 -6.66 12.56 -10.96
CA PRO A 127 -5.40 11.84 -11.07
C PRO A 127 -4.16 12.75 -11.00
N GLU A 128 -4.22 13.94 -11.58
CA GLU A 128 -3.10 14.90 -11.61
C GLU A 128 -2.71 15.33 -10.20
N ARG A 129 -3.70 15.63 -9.37
CA ARG A 129 -3.48 15.98 -7.96
C ARG A 129 -2.87 14.83 -7.16
N LEU A 130 -3.21 13.59 -7.52
CA LEU A 130 -2.65 12.40 -6.88
C LEU A 130 -1.17 12.24 -7.24
N THR A 131 -0.80 12.48 -8.50
CA THR A 131 0.60 12.49 -8.95
C THR A 131 1.41 13.58 -8.25
N GLU A 132 0.87 14.80 -8.13
CA GLU A 132 1.51 15.91 -7.42
C GLU A 132 1.79 15.58 -5.95
N GLU A 133 0.89 14.86 -5.26
CA GLU A 133 1.12 14.42 -3.87
C GLU A 133 2.24 13.37 -3.75
N PHE A 134 2.51 12.60 -4.81
CA PHE A 134 3.48 11.50 -4.82
C PHE A 134 4.88 11.90 -5.27
N GLN A 135 4.99 12.85 -6.22
CA GLN A 135 6.28 13.31 -6.76
C GLN A 135 7.33 13.64 -5.69
N PRO A 136 7.09 14.51 -4.69
CA PRO A 136 8.12 14.89 -3.73
C PRO A 136 8.55 13.75 -2.80
N ARG A 137 7.78 12.65 -2.74
CA ARG A 137 8.05 11.52 -1.84
C ARG A 137 8.78 10.36 -2.52
N TYR A 138 8.59 10.18 -3.81
CA TYR A 138 9.02 8.97 -4.52
C TYR A 138 9.82 9.24 -5.79
N THR A 139 9.97 10.50 -6.18
CA THR A 139 10.91 10.89 -7.23
C THR A 139 12.21 11.34 -6.58
N PHE A 140 13.32 10.76 -7.02
CA PHE A 140 14.65 11.20 -6.62
C PHE A 140 15.02 12.41 -7.47
N ASP A 141 15.07 13.60 -6.86
CA ASP A 141 15.54 14.80 -7.56
C ASP A 141 17.07 14.82 -7.57
N TYR A 142 17.65 14.51 -8.74
CA TYR A 142 19.10 14.55 -8.92
C TYR A 142 19.66 15.98 -8.91
N GLN A 143 18.83 17.02 -9.11
CA GLN A 143 19.30 18.41 -9.16
C GLN A 143 19.69 18.97 -7.79
N GLU A 144 19.23 18.36 -6.69
CA GLU A 144 19.58 18.79 -5.33
C GLU A 144 21.04 18.46 -4.96
N TYR A 145 21.70 17.54 -5.68
CA TYR A 145 23.05 17.06 -5.38
C TYR A 145 24.12 17.56 -6.37
N GLU A 146 23.74 18.37 -7.37
CA GLU A 146 24.67 18.97 -8.36
C GLU A 146 25.14 20.40 -8.00
N ASN A 147 24.74 20.94 -6.84
CA ASN A 147 25.17 22.28 -6.36
C ASN A 147 25.99 22.25 -5.07
#